data_AF-A0A924GH42-F1
#
_entry.id   AF-A0A924GH42-F1
#
_cell.length_a   1.000
_cell.length_b   1.000
_cell.length_c   1.000
_cell.angle_alpha   90.00
_cell.angle_beta   90.00
_cell.angle_gamma   90.00
#
_symmetry.space_group_name_H-M   'P 1'
#
loop_
_entity.id
_entity.type
_entity.pdbx_description
1 polymer ?
#
loop_
_entity_poly.entity_id
_entity_poly.type
_entity_poly.pdbx_seq_one_letter_code
_entity_poly.pdbx_strand_id
1 'polypeptide(L)'
;MSEELMGRLFQSAHLAPSFTWPKEGPRGRFPGALSEYLRDLYFDERAAQNERKRQDSAARKAAREELHQQDRERRAAEKESEKDRLCKGVEAGVSAGQSLREIAARLGVSESRVSTLKQELGLSNASTWSIDQRDERLERCEAAIRFQDAGLTRREIAEKLGVQVDTVKFLLRDGRFYDNPATNHERLQLALLADTAKSHGLTKSQFKAEQGLSGAKSMEAWKDAGCLRLREHR
;
A
#
# COMPACT_ATOMS: atom_id res chain seq x y z
N MET A 1 -50.35 39.19 9.57
CA MET A 1 -51.12 38.12 10.26
C MET A 1 -52.50 38.06 9.61
N SER A 2 -53.19 36.92 9.65
CA SER A 2 -54.58 36.86 9.18
C SER A 2 -55.53 37.51 10.20
N GLU A 3 -56.66 38.02 9.73
CA GLU A 3 -57.74 38.57 10.57
C GLU A 3 -58.32 37.51 11.52
N GLU A 4 -58.26 36.24 11.11
CA GLU A 4 -58.61 35.08 11.93
C GLU A 4 -57.74 34.93 13.19
N LEU A 5 -56.42 35.19 13.10
CA LEU A 5 -55.53 35.14 14.26
C LEU A 5 -55.86 36.27 15.27
N MET A 6 -56.25 37.44 14.77
CA MET A 6 -56.71 38.56 15.60
C MET A 6 -57.98 38.19 16.39
N GLY A 7 -58.94 37.52 15.74
CA GLY A 7 -60.17 37.05 16.39
C GLY A 7 -59.89 36.08 17.54
N ARG A 8 -59.03 35.07 17.32
CA ARG A 8 -58.65 34.07 18.34
C ARG A 8 -57.92 34.71 19.53
N LEU A 9 -57.01 35.67 19.28
CA LEU A 9 -56.30 36.41 20.34
C LEU A 9 -57.25 37.29 21.16
N PHE A 10 -58.17 38.00 20.51
CA PHE A 10 -59.15 38.85 21.20
C PHE A 10 -60.12 38.04 22.08
N GLN A 11 -60.60 36.89 21.61
CA GLN A 11 -61.41 35.96 22.42
C GLN A 11 -60.65 35.44 23.66
N SER A 12 -59.33 35.29 23.53
CA SER A 12 -58.43 34.83 24.60
C SER A 12 -58.00 35.93 25.58
N ALA A 13 -58.44 37.18 25.40
CA ALA A 13 -58.01 38.34 26.20
C ALA A 13 -58.24 38.16 27.72
N HIS A 14 -59.25 37.40 28.12
CA HIS A 14 -59.57 37.08 29.50
C HIS A 14 -58.46 36.32 30.25
N LEU A 15 -57.54 35.66 29.53
CA LEU A 15 -56.39 34.97 30.10
C LEU A 15 -55.23 35.92 30.47
N ALA A 16 -55.28 37.17 30.04
CA ALA A 16 -54.28 38.20 30.33
C ALA A 16 -54.96 39.47 30.91
N PRO A 17 -55.56 39.42 32.12
CA PRO A 17 -56.35 40.51 32.68
C PRO A 17 -55.55 41.78 33.01
N SER A 18 -54.21 41.69 33.07
CA SER A 18 -53.32 42.85 33.14
C SER A 18 -53.20 43.63 31.82
N PHE A 19 -53.81 43.14 30.73
CA PHE A 19 -53.63 43.67 29.39
C PHE A 19 -54.85 44.48 28.91
N THR A 20 -54.77 45.80 28.99
CA THR A 20 -55.83 46.71 28.51
C THR A 20 -55.87 46.80 26.99
N TRP A 21 -56.84 46.10 26.39
CA TRP A 21 -57.15 46.18 24.96
C TRP A 21 -57.86 47.50 24.59
N PRO A 22 -57.62 48.07 23.38
CA PRO A 22 -58.36 49.23 22.90
C PRO A 22 -59.86 48.93 22.76
N LYS A 23 -60.72 49.84 23.23
CA LYS A 23 -62.19 49.68 23.16
C LYS A 23 -62.77 49.71 21.74
N GLU A 24 -62.02 50.21 20.77
CA GLU A 24 -62.44 50.37 19.36
C GLU A 24 -62.24 49.10 18.50
N GLY A 25 -61.93 47.96 19.15
CA GLY A 25 -61.78 46.67 18.49
C GLY A 25 -60.46 46.51 17.70
N PRO A 26 -60.35 45.49 16.84
CA PRO A 26 -59.07 45.04 16.26
C PRO A 26 -58.44 45.99 15.21
N ARG A 27 -59.00 47.20 15.04
CA ARG A 27 -58.44 48.26 14.18
C ARG A 27 -57.63 49.31 14.96
N GLY A 28 -57.73 49.33 16.30
CA GLY A 28 -56.89 50.17 17.16
C GLY A 28 -55.46 49.65 17.29
N ARG A 29 -54.50 50.54 17.61
CA ARG A 29 -53.10 50.15 17.86
C ARG A 29 -52.99 49.09 18.96
N PHE A 30 -52.18 48.06 18.71
CA PHE A 30 -51.72 47.15 19.76
C PHE A 30 -51.11 47.94 20.93
N PRO A 31 -51.44 47.61 22.19
CA PRO A 31 -50.69 48.11 23.34
C PRO A 31 -49.24 47.59 23.27
N GLY A 32 -48.27 48.48 23.49
CA GLY A 32 -46.86 48.29 23.09
C GLY A 32 -46.26 46.94 23.46
N ALA A 33 -46.42 46.53 24.73
CA ALA A 33 -45.86 45.28 25.27
C ALA A 33 -46.34 43.99 24.55
N LEU A 34 -47.53 43.98 23.91
CA LEU A 34 -47.97 42.83 23.10
C LEU A 34 -47.38 42.86 21.69
N SER A 35 -47.04 44.05 21.17
CA SER A 35 -46.28 44.20 19.92
C SER A 35 -44.78 43.94 20.08
N GLU A 36 -44.31 43.80 21.33
CA GLU A 36 -42.98 43.37 21.73
C GLU A 36 -43.01 41.86 22.00
N TYR A 37 -43.87 41.36 22.90
CA TYR A 37 -44.02 39.93 23.16
C TYR A 37 -44.30 39.08 21.90
N LEU A 38 -45.21 39.52 21.01
CA LEU A 38 -45.47 38.80 19.75
C LEU A 38 -44.33 38.92 18.73
N ARG A 39 -43.45 39.93 18.86
CA ARG A 39 -42.28 40.11 18.01
C ARG A 39 -41.16 39.19 18.46
N ASP A 40 -40.92 39.10 19.77
CA ASP A 40 -39.89 38.24 20.35
C ASP A 40 -40.25 36.78 20.13
N LEU A 41 -41.50 36.37 20.40
CA LEU A 41 -42.00 35.02 20.09
C LEU A 41 -41.90 34.68 18.60
N TYR A 42 -42.16 35.63 17.70
CA TYR A 42 -41.95 35.45 16.26
C TYR A 42 -40.46 35.29 15.89
N PHE A 43 -39.55 36.02 16.54
CA PHE A 43 -38.11 35.87 16.32
C PHE A 43 -37.58 34.55 16.88
N ASP A 44 -38.08 34.09 18.03
CA ASP A 44 -37.73 32.78 18.62
C ASP A 44 -38.23 31.62 17.76
N GLU A 45 -39.49 31.66 17.30
CA GLU A 45 -40.00 30.67 16.33
C GLU A 45 -39.15 30.66 15.05
N ARG A 46 -38.78 31.84 14.54
CA ARG A 46 -37.96 31.97 13.33
C ARG A 46 -36.51 31.52 13.56
N ALA A 47 -35.95 31.73 14.75
CA ALA A 47 -34.65 31.22 15.15
C ALA A 47 -34.67 29.68 15.23
N ALA A 48 -35.67 29.10 15.90
CA ALA A 48 -35.86 27.65 15.97
C ALA A 48 -36.08 27.01 14.58
N GLN A 49 -36.85 27.65 13.69
CA GLN A 49 -37.01 27.20 12.30
C GLN A 49 -35.70 27.27 11.50
N ASN A 50 -34.91 28.33 11.68
CA ASN A 50 -33.60 28.47 11.02
C ASN A 50 -32.60 27.44 11.54
N GLU A 51 -32.63 27.15 12.84
CA GLU A 51 -31.74 26.18 13.47
C GLU A 51 -32.09 24.74 13.08
N ARG A 52 -33.38 24.38 13.02
CA ARG A 52 -33.82 23.12 12.39
C ARG A 52 -33.33 23.00 10.94
N LYS A 53 -33.42 24.06 10.14
CA LYS A 53 -32.91 24.08 8.75
C LYS A 53 -31.38 23.92 8.67
N ARG A 54 -30.62 24.45 9.63
CA ARG A 54 -29.17 24.23 9.74
C ARG A 54 -28.85 22.79 10.09
N GLN A 55 -29.56 22.21 11.05
CA GLN A 55 -29.39 20.81 11.48
C GLN A 55 -29.73 19.84 10.33
N ASP A 56 -30.86 20.06 9.64
CA ASP A 56 -31.22 19.35 8.39
C ASP A 56 -30.12 19.46 7.33
N SER A 57 -29.57 20.66 7.12
CA SER A 57 -28.53 20.89 6.12
C SER A 57 -27.20 20.21 6.49
N ALA A 58 -26.82 20.26 7.76
CA ALA A 58 -25.63 19.60 8.30
C ALA A 58 -25.76 18.07 8.22
N ALA A 59 -26.90 17.49 8.61
CA ALA A 59 -27.16 16.06 8.49
C ALA A 59 -27.14 15.58 7.02
N ARG A 60 -27.77 16.34 6.11
CA ARG A 60 -27.72 16.06 4.65
C ARG A 60 -26.33 16.21 4.06
N LYS A 61 -25.46 17.04 4.65
CA LYS A 61 -24.05 17.15 4.27
C LYS A 61 -23.26 15.94 4.78
N ALA A 62 -23.37 15.62 6.07
CA ALA A 62 -22.69 14.48 6.69
C ALA A 62 -23.00 13.17 5.97
N ALA A 63 -24.28 12.86 5.72
CA ALA A 63 -24.68 11.64 5.00
C ALA A 63 -24.14 11.57 3.54
N ARG A 64 -23.85 12.71 2.89
CA ARG A 64 -23.18 12.74 1.58
C ARG A 64 -21.68 12.51 1.71
N GLU A 65 -21.04 13.05 2.74
CA GLU A 65 -19.62 12.85 3.01
C GLU A 65 -19.34 11.40 3.43
N GLU A 66 -20.20 10.79 4.25
CA GLU A 66 -20.20 9.35 4.58
C GLU A 66 -20.34 8.47 3.33
N LEU A 67 -21.35 8.72 2.49
CA LEU A 67 -21.55 7.97 1.24
C LEU A 67 -20.34 8.10 0.31
N HIS A 68 -19.79 9.31 0.15
CA HIS A 68 -18.58 9.51 -0.65
C HIS A 68 -17.34 8.85 -0.04
N GLN A 69 -17.26 8.73 1.28
CA GLN A 69 -16.16 8.03 1.96
C GLN A 69 -16.25 6.51 1.74
N GLN A 70 -17.43 5.91 1.94
CA GLN A 70 -17.68 4.49 1.63
C GLN A 70 -17.39 4.17 0.16
N ASP A 71 -17.77 5.05 -0.76
CA ASP A 71 -17.53 4.87 -2.19
C ASP A 71 -16.05 5.04 -2.58
N ARG A 72 -15.26 5.80 -1.81
CA ARG A 72 -13.79 5.86 -1.93
C ARG A 72 -13.12 4.61 -1.38
N GLU A 73 -13.54 4.14 -0.21
CA GLU A 73 -13.01 2.95 0.46
C GLU A 73 -13.27 1.69 -0.37
N ARG A 74 -14.49 1.53 -0.91
CA ARG A 74 -14.79 0.43 -1.83
C ARG A 74 -13.90 0.46 -3.07
N ARG A 75 -13.74 1.62 -3.73
CA ARG A 75 -12.85 1.79 -4.89
C ARG A 75 -11.36 1.61 -4.56
N ALA A 76 -10.95 1.79 -3.31
CA ALA A 76 -9.59 1.49 -2.85
C ALA A 76 -9.41 -0.03 -2.66
N ALA A 77 -10.35 -0.69 -2.00
CA ALA A 77 -10.35 -2.14 -1.81
C ALA A 77 -10.46 -2.93 -3.13
N GLU A 78 -11.29 -2.46 -4.07
CA GLU A 78 -11.38 -2.97 -5.44
C GLU A 78 -10.00 -2.94 -6.13
N LYS A 79 -9.31 -1.80 -6.10
CA LYS A 79 -7.98 -1.62 -6.70
C LYS A 79 -6.87 -2.42 -6.03
N GLU A 80 -6.89 -2.54 -4.70
CA GLU A 80 -5.88 -3.33 -4.00
C GLU A 80 -6.07 -4.82 -4.26
N SER A 81 -7.33 -5.29 -4.35
CA SER A 81 -7.67 -6.67 -4.75
C SER A 81 -7.25 -6.96 -6.20
N GLU A 82 -7.44 -6.00 -7.11
CA GLU A 82 -6.94 -6.09 -8.49
C GLU A 82 -5.40 -6.14 -8.53
N LYS A 83 -4.73 -5.29 -7.74
CA LYS A 83 -3.27 -5.27 -7.63
C LYS A 83 -2.72 -6.59 -7.13
N ASP A 84 -3.25 -7.12 -6.02
CA ASP A 84 -2.87 -8.41 -5.44
C ASP A 84 -3.01 -9.57 -6.45
N ARG A 85 -4.16 -9.63 -7.15
CA ARG A 85 -4.40 -10.60 -8.24
C ARG A 85 -3.35 -10.49 -9.35
N LEU A 86 -3.01 -9.28 -9.77
CA LEU A 86 -1.99 -9.05 -10.80
C LEU A 86 -0.59 -9.42 -10.30
N CYS A 87 -0.22 -9.10 -9.06
CA CYS A 87 1.06 -9.46 -8.45
C CYS A 87 1.27 -10.97 -8.44
N LYS A 88 0.32 -11.73 -7.89
CA LYS A 88 0.33 -13.21 -7.87
C LYS A 88 0.38 -13.80 -9.29
N GLY A 89 -0.32 -13.16 -10.23
CA GLY A 89 -0.30 -13.51 -11.65
C GLY A 89 1.08 -13.35 -12.33
N VAL A 90 1.84 -12.32 -11.92
CA VAL A 90 3.22 -12.07 -12.37
C VAL A 90 4.20 -13.01 -11.70
N GLU A 91 4.10 -13.24 -10.38
CA GLU A 91 4.91 -14.20 -9.62
C GLU A 91 4.86 -15.61 -10.22
N ALA A 92 3.65 -16.13 -10.45
CA ALA A 92 3.45 -17.44 -11.05
C ALA A 92 4.04 -17.52 -12.48
N GLY A 93 3.93 -16.43 -13.26
CA GLY A 93 4.48 -16.35 -14.61
C GLY A 93 6.01 -16.35 -14.64
N VAL A 94 6.64 -15.51 -13.80
CA VAL A 94 8.10 -15.45 -13.66
C VAL A 94 8.66 -16.78 -13.13
N SER A 95 7.95 -17.42 -12.18
CA SER A 95 8.34 -18.72 -11.63
C SER A 95 8.23 -19.85 -12.65
N ALA A 96 7.28 -19.76 -13.59
CA ALA A 96 7.13 -20.67 -14.72
C ALA A 96 8.00 -20.30 -15.94
N GLY A 97 8.95 -19.37 -15.80
CA GLY A 97 9.88 -18.98 -16.87
C GLY A 97 9.27 -18.17 -18.03
N GLN A 98 8.02 -17.70 -17.89
CA GLN A 98 7.32 -16.99 -18.97
C GLN A 98 7.96 -15.64 -19.29
N SER A 99 7.98 -15.28 -20.57
CA SER A 99 8.39 -13.93 -21.00
C SER A 99 7.41 -12.86 -20.52
N LEU A 100 7.87 -11.60 -20.42
CA LEU A 100 7.02 -10.48 -20.00
C LEU A 100 5.79 -10.31 -20.91
N ARG A 101 5.94 -10.63 -22.21
CA ARG A 101 4.88 -10.61 -23.23
C ARG A 101 3.80 -11.68 -23.00
N GLU A 102 4.20 -12.90 -22.64
CA GLU A 102 3.25 -13.98 -22.32
C GLU A 102 2.50 -13.70 -21.02
N ILE A 103 3.20 -13.16 -20.00
CA ILE A 103 2.59 -12.73 -18.75
C ILE A 103 1.60 -11.58 -18.99
N ALA A 104 1.99 -10.59 -19.79
CA ALA A 104 1.15 -9.45 -20.19
C ALA A 104 -0.14 -9.92 -20.90
N ALA A 105 0.00 -10.77 -21.92
CA ALA A 105 -1.13 -11.34 -22.65
C ALA A 105 -2.06 -12.19 -21.76
N ARG A 106 -1.50 -13.04 -20.89
CA ARG A 106 -2.27 -13.89 -19.95
C ARG A 106 -3.01 -13.09 -18.88
N LEU A 107 -2.49 -11.92 -18.48
CA LEU A 107 -3.09 -11.07 -17.44
C LEU A 107 -3.94 -9.92 -18.01
N GLY A 108 -3.95 -9.70 -19.32
CA GLY A 108 -4.72 -8.61 -19.95
C GLY A 108 -4.15 -7.21 -19.70
N VAL A 109 -2.85 -7.09 -19.41
CA VAL A 109 -2.16 -5.83 -19.08
C VAL A 109 -0.97 -5.58 -20.01
N SER A 110 -0.41 -4.37 -19.99
CA SER A 110 0.77 -4.05 -20.82
C SER A 110 2.06 -4.64 -20.25
N GLU A 111 3.04 -4.96 -21.13
CA GLU A 111 4.38 -5.42 -20.72
C GLU A 111 5.09 -4.43 -19.79
N SER A 112 4.85 -3.12 -19.98
CA SER A 112 5.32 -2.08 -19.07
C SER A 112 4.74 -2.23 -17.66
N ARG A 113 3.43 -2.50 -17.54
CA ARG A 113 2.78 -2.74 -16.23
C ARG A 113 3.31 -4.02 -15.57
N VAL A 114 3.56 -5.09 -16.34
CA VAL A 114 4.23 -6.30 -15.84
C VAL A 114 5.65 -5.98 -15.35
N SER A 115 6.41 -5.17 -16.09
CA SER A 115 7.75 -4.74 -15.69
C SER A 115 7.74 -3.95 -14.38
N THR A 116 6.82 -3.00 -14.21
CA THR A 116 6.65 -2.26 -12.95
C THR A 116 6.30 -3.20 -11.79
N LEU A 117 5.31 -4.08 -11.95
CA LEU A 117 4.92 -5.04 -10.90
C LEU A 117 6.09 -6.00 -10.55
N LYS A 118 6.82 -6.48 -11.56
CA LYS A 118 8.04 -7.30 -11.38
C LYS A 118 9.14 -6.54 -10.62
N GLN A 119 9.21 -5.21 -10.73
CA GLN A 119 10.12 -4.38 -9.92
C GLN A 119 9.58 -4.14 -8.50
N GLU A 120 8.29 -3.83 -8.33
CA GLU A 120 7.63 -3.66 -7.02
C GLU A 120 7.80 -4.91 -6.15
N LEU A 121 7.63 -6.10 -6.73
CA LEU A 121 7.79 -7.40 -6.07
C LEU A 121 9.26 -7.82 -5.88
N GLY A 122 10.22 -7.00 -6.30
CA GLY A 122 11.65 -7.31 -6.21
C GLY A 122 12.12 -8.44 -7.13
N LEU A 123 11.26 -8.97 -8.01
CA LEU A 123 11.50 -10.03 -9.00
C LEU A 123 12.32 -9.57 -10.23
N SER A 124 13.03 -8.45 -10.14
CA SER A 124 13.86 -7.94 -11.24
C SER A 124 14.95 -8.94 -11.63
N ASN A 125 15.53 -8.78 -12.83
CA ASN A 125 16.53 -9.69 -13.39
C ASN A 125 17.86 -9.78 -12.58
N ALA A 126 17.91 -9.18 -11.37
CA ALA A 126 19.02 -9.18 -10.43
C ALA A 126 18.63 -9.77 -9.04
N SER A 127 17.62 -10.64 -8.96
CA SER A 127 17.22 -11.31 -7.71
C SER A 127 16.90 -12.80 -7.89
N THR A 128 16.07 -13.15 -8.86
CA THR A 128 15.74 -14.55 -9.19
C THR A 128 16.65 -15.00 -10.33
N TRP A 129 17.87 -15.42 -9.98
CA TRP A 129 18.59 -16.35 -10.85
C TRP A 129 17.74 -17.60 -11.06
N SER A 130 17.65 -18.13 -12.28
CA SER A 130 17.06 -19.46 -12.52
C SER A 130 17.89 -20.55 -11.83
N ILE A 131 17.41 -21.80 -11.86
CA ILE A 131 18.20 -22.93 -11.34
C ILE A 131 19.49 -23.04 -12.15
N ASP A 132 19.36 -23.11 -13.48
CA ASP A 132 20.45 -23.09 -14.46
C ASP A 132 21.44 -21.91 -14.28
N GLN A 133 21.00 -20.69 -13.94
CA GLN A 133 21.92 -19.57 -13.67
C GLN A 133 22.69 -19.73 -12.35
N ARG A 134 22.14 -20.42 -11.35
CA ARG A 134 22.87 -20.81 -10.13
C ARG A 134 23.84 -21.95 -10.43
N ASP A 135 23.41 -22.90 -11.26
CA ASP A 135 24.19 -24.06 -11.69
C ASP A 135 25.43 -23.61 -12.50
N GLU A 136 25.24 -22.81 -13.56
CA GLU A 136 26.30 -22.17 -14.36
C GLU A 136 27.24 -21.30 -13.50
N ARG A 137 26.77 -20.75 -12.37
CA ARG A 137 27.65 -20.07 -11.41
C ARG A 137 28.45 -21.06 -10.56
N LEU A 138 27.82 -22.10 -10.03
CA LEU A 138 28.50 -23.16 -9.26
C LEU A 138 29.61 -23.78 -10.12
N GLU A 139 29.30 -24.18 -11.35
CA GLU A 139 30.26 -24.78 -12.29
C GLU A 139 31.46 -23.85 -12.57
N ARG A 140 31.22 -22.56 -12.83
CA ARG A 140 32.31 -21.58 -13.04
C ARG A 140 33.12 -21.33 -11.76
N CYS A 141 32.51 -21.45 -10.58
CA CYS A 141 33.25 -21.40 -9.32
C CYS A 141 34.13 -22.66 -9.16
N GLU A 142 33.59 -23.85 -9.40
CA GLU A 142 34.32 -25.13 -9.36
C GLU A 142 35.45 -25.19 -10.40
N ALA A 143 35.23 -24.64 -11.59
CA ALA A 143 36.26 -24.53 -12.63
C ALA A 143 37.36 -23.54 -12.23
N ALA A 144 37.01 -22.38 -11.68
CA ALA A 144 37.98 -21.40 -11.18
C ALA A 144 38.85 -21.97 -10.05
N ILE A 145 38.26 -22.71 -9.11
CA ILE A 145 38.98 -23.39 -8.02
C ILE A 145 39.90 -24.47 -8.61
N ARG A 146 39.39 -25.41 -9.41
CA ARG A 146 40.20 -26.47 -10.05
C ARG A 146 41.37 -25.92 -10.87
N PHE A 147 41.20 -24.80 -11.57
CA PHE A 147 42.31 -24.15 -12.28
C PHE A 147 43.33 -23.48 -11.33
N GLN A 148 42.88 -22.87 -10.23
CA GLN A 148 43.79 -22.34 -9.20
C GLN A 148 44.59 -23.44 -8.52
N ASP A 149 43.96 -24.57 -8.20
CA ASP A 149 44.63 -25.71 -7.54
C ASP A 149 45.59 -26.44 -8.49
N ALA A 150 45.30 -26.40 -9.80
CA ALA A 150 46.24 -26.77 -10.87
C ALA A 150 47.35 -25.72 -11.13
N GLY A 151 47.46 -24.67 -10.28
CA GLY A 151 48.55 -23.71 -10.29
C GLY A 151 48.40 -22.52 -11.25
N LEU A 152 47.27 -22.36 -11.96
CA LEU A 152 47.11 -21.27 -12.92
C LEU A 152 46.97 -19.91 -12.22
N THR A 153 47.56 -18.87 -12.81
CA THR A 153 47.39 -17.50 -12.35
C THR A 153 45.97 -16.98 -12.62
N ARG A 154 45.54 -15.94 -11.90
CA ARG A 154 44.23 -15.32 -12.13
C ARG A 154 44.01 -14.82 -13.56
N ARG A 155 45.09 -14.54 -14.32
CA ARG A 155 45.00 -14.12 -15.73
C ARG A 155 44.67 -15.31 -16.62
N GLU A 156 45.40 -16.43 -16.48
CA GLU A 156 45.15 -17.65 -17.25
C GLU A 156 43.78 -18.28 -16.91
N ILE A 157 43.34 -18.16 -15.65
CA ILE A 157 41.97 -18.53 -15.25
C ILE A 157 40.92 -17.62 -15.94
N ALA A 158 41.19 -16.33 -16.07
CA ALA A 158 40.30 -15.38 -16.73
C ALA A 158 40.18 -15.68 -18.23
N GLU A 159 41.32 -15.94 -18.89
CA GLU A 159 41.43 -16.36 -20.28
C GLU A 159 40.68 -17.68 -20.52
N LYS A 160 40.89 -18.72 -19.68
CA LYS A 160 40.20 -20.01 -19.81
C LYS A 160 38.71 -19.98 -19.54
N LEU A 161 38.21 -19.03 -18.73
CA LEU A 161 36.79 -18.89 -18.41
C LEU A 161 36.08 -17.80 -19.26
N GLY A 162 36.78 -17.09 -20.14
CA GLY A 162 36.21 -16.03 -20.97
C GLY A 162 35.72 -14.81 -20.16
N VAL A 163 36.36 -14.51 -19.02
CA VAL A 163 35.95 -13.42 -18.11
C VAL A 163 37.07 -12.43 -17.85
N GLN A 164 36.76 -11.31 -17.17
CA GLN A 164 37.77 -10.37 -16.67
C GLN A 164 38.50 -10.90 -15.43
N VAL A 165 39.74 -10.46 -15.21
CA VAL A 165 40.59 -10.90 -14.09
C VAL A 165 39.97 -10.58 -12.72
N ASP A 166 39.26 -9.45 -12.58
CA ASP A 166 38.51 -9.14 -11.36
C ASP A 166 37.31 -10.07 -11.14
N THR A 167 36.65 -10.54 -12.20
CA THR A 167 35.60 -11.56 -12.09
C THR A 167 36.15 -12.86 -11.51
N VAL A 168 37.39 -13.23 -11.83
CA VAL A 168 38.08 -14.39 -11.22
C VAL A 168 38.27 -14.23 -9.71
N LYS A 169 38.62 -13.02 -9.23
CA LYS A 169 38.70 -12.74 -7.78
C LYS A 169 37.37 -13.01 -7.08
N PHE A 170 36.24 -12.64 -7.68
CA PHE A 170 34.90 -12.94 -7.13
C PHE A 170 34.50 -14.41 -7.28
N LEU A 171 34.85 -15.07 -8.39
CA LEU A 171 34.62 -16.52 -8.59
C LEU A 171 35.37 -17.36 -7.56
N LEU A 172 36.65 -17.11 -7.31
CA LEU A 172 37.44 -17.83 -6.31
C LEU A 172 36.93 -17.59 -4.88
N ARG A 173 36.50 -16.35 -4.57
CA ARG A 173 35.93 -15.99 -3.26
C ARG A 173 34.55 -16.62 -3.02
N ASP A 174 33.73 -16.73 -4.07
CA ASP A 174 32.44 -17.44 -4.00
C ASP A 174 32.66 -18.95 -3.94
N GLY A 175 33.53 -19.51 -4.79
CA GLY A 175 33.83 -20.94 -4.82
C GLY A 175 34.33 -21.49 -3.50
N ARG A 176 35.34 -20.86 -2.88
CA ARG A 176 35.84 -21.27 -1.55
C ARG A 176 34.74 -21.24 -0.47
N PHE A 177 33.83 -20.28 -0.56
CA PHE A 177 32.71 -20.19 0.38
C PHE A 177 31.63 -21.26 0.11
N TYR A 178 31.27 -21.53 -1.13
CA TYR A 178 30.34 -22.61 -1.46
C TYR A 178 30.93 -24.00 -1.19
N ASP A 179 32.27 -24.12 -1.21
CA ASP A 179 32.97 -25.38 -0.97
C ASP A 179 33.10 -25.71 0.52
N ASN A 180 33.41 -24.73 1.36
CA ASN A 180 33.36 -24.86 2.80
C ASN A 180 32.70 -23.62 3.45
N PRO A 181 31.35 -23.58 3.55
CA PRO A 181 30.63 -22.42 4.07
C PRO A 181 30.95 -22.08 5.54
N ALA A 182 31.34 -23.09 6.33
CA ALA A 182 31.74 -22.90 7.73
C ALA A 182 33.02 -22.06 7.89
N THR A 183 33.81 -21.86 6.82
CA THR A 183 34.94 -20.90 6.86
C THR A 183 34.50 -19.44 7.01
N ASN A 184 33.23 -19.11 6.74
CA ASN A 184 32.68 -17.77 6.91
C ASN A 184 31.29 -17.80 7.56
N HIS A 185 31.30 -17.95 8.89
CA HIS A 185 30.10 -18.02 9.73
C HIS A 185 29.11 -16.85 9.53
N GLU A 186 29.59 -15.60 9.41
CA GLU A 186 28.71 -14.45 9.14
C GLU A 186 27.94 -14.59 7.81
N ARG A 187 28.67 -14.96 6.75
CA ARG A 187 28.09 -15.10 5.40
C ARG A 187 27.14 -16.30 5.33
N LEU A 188 27.48 -17.40 6.01
CA LEU A 188 26.62 -18.57 6.14
C LEU A 188 25.33 -18.23 6.92
N GLN A 189 25.42 -17.55 8.06
CA GLN A 189 24.24 -17.12 8.82
C GLN A 189 23.33 -16.22 7.99
N LEU A 190 23.88 -15.23 7.28
CA LEU A 190 23.08 -14.37 6.40
C LEU A 190 22.44 -15.14 5.24
N ALA A 191 23.11 -16.16 4.68
CA ALA A 191 22.53 -17.03 3.65
C ALA A 191 21.38 -17.90 4.23
N LEU A 192 21.55 -18.51 5.41
CA LEU A 192 20.50 -19.31 6.06
C LEU A 192 19.29 -18.46 6.45
N LEU A 193 19.51 -17.24 6.95
CA LEU A 193 18.43 -16.28 7.23
C LEU A 193 17.73 -15.81 5.94
N ALA A 194 18.47 -15.58 4.86
CA ALA A 194 17.89 -15.25 3.56
C ALA A 194 17.08 -16.42 2.96
N ASP A 195 17.52 -17.66 3.19
CA ASP A 195 16.80 -18.85 2.74
C ASP A 195 15.51 -19.08 3.53
N THR A 196 15.57 -18.89 4.85
CA THR A 196 14.42 -18.90 5.76
C THR A 196 13.43 -17.77 5.46
N ALA A 197 13.91 -16.58 5.06
CA ALA A 197 13.05 -15.49 4.63
C ALA A 197 12.28 -15.85 3.35
N LYS A 198 12.94 -16.46 2.35
CA LYS A 198 12.30 -16.94 1.12
C LYS A 198 11.24 -18.01 1.37
N SER A 199 11.49 -18.97 2.27
CA SER A 199 10.50 -20.03 2.56
C SER A 199 9.24 -19.49 3.23
N HIS A 200 9.35 -18.38 3.97
CA HIS A 200 8.21 -17.63 4.51
C HIS A 200 7.64 -16.59 3.54
N GLY A 201 8.09 -16.54 2.28
CA GLY A 201 7.56 -15.66 1.23
C GLY A 201 8.04 -14.20 1.30
N LEU A 202 9.04 -13.86 2.11
CA LEU A 202 9.57 -12.49 2.20
C LEU A 202 10.37 -12.13 0.95
N THR A 203 10.21 -10.90 0.47
CA THR A 203 11.04 -10.34 -0.60
C THR A 203 12.44 -9.98 -0.10
N LYS A 204 13.40 -9.90 -1.03
CA LYS A 204 14.75 -9.36 -0.78
C LYS A 204 14.73 -7.94 -0.18
N SER A 205 13.66 -7.18 -0.40
CA SER A 205 13.50 -5.81 0.13
C SER A 205 13.13 -5.82 1.61
N GLN A 206 12.16 -6.66 2.00
CA GLN A 206 11.75 -6.87 3.40
C GLN A 206 12.93 -7.41 4.22
N PHE A 207 13.56 -8.49 3.77
CA PHE A 207 14.76 -9.06 4.42
C PHE A 207 15.88 -8.02 4.60
N LYS A 208 16.15 -7.18 3.60
CA LYS A 208 17.15 -6.12 3.71
C LYS A 208 16.79 -5.13 4.84
N ALA A 209 15.52 -4.75 4.96
CA ALA A 209 15.05 -3.83 5.99
C ALA A 209 15.10 -4.45 7.39
N GLU A 210 14.56 -5.66 7.55
CA GLU A 210 14.55 -6.42 8.81
C GLU A 210 15.96 -6.68 9.37
N GLN A 211 16.90 -7.05 8.50
CA GLN A 211 18.28 -7.36 8.88
C GLN A 211 19.22 -6.13 8.85
N GLY A 212 18.69 -4.92 8.61
CA GLY A 212 19.47 -3.67 8.58
C GLY A 212 20.58 -3.62 7.51
N LEU A 213 20.48 -4.41 6.44
CA LEU A 213 21.59 -4.67 5.52
C LEU A 213 21.81 -3.60 4.46
N SER A 214 23.06 -3.44 4.03
CA SER A 214 23.38 -2.77 2.77
C SER A 214 22.81 -3.56 1.59
N GLY A 215 22.48 -2.88 0.48
CA GLY A 215 21.95 -3.54 -0.72
C GLY A 215 22.91 -4.57 -1.33
N ALA A 216 24.22 -4.42 -1.09
CA ALA A 216 25.24 -5.40 -1.46
C ALA A 216 25.20 -6.65 -0.56
N LYS A 217 25.19 -6.49 0.78
CA LYS A 217 25.08 -7.63 1.71
C LYS A 217 23.78 -8.42 1.52
N SER A 218 22.64 -7.74 1.32
CA SER A 218 21.37 -8.45 1.09
C SER A 218 21.32 -9.15 -0.27
N MET A 219 21.92 -8.58 -1.32
CA MET A 219 22.05 -9.26 -2.62
C MET A 219 22.98 -10.48 -2.55
N GLU A 220 24.10 -10.37 -1.83
CA GLU A 220 25.04 -11.47 -1.60
C GLU A 220 24.35 -12.62 -0.88
N ALA A 221 23.71 -12.37 0.26
CA ALA A 221 22.95 -13.36 1.02
C ALA A 221 21.82 -14.02 0.19
N TRP A 222 21.06 -13.24 -0.60
CA TRP A 222 19.97 -13.78 -1.42
C TRP A 222 20.47 -14.72 -2.53
N LYS A 223 21.61 -14.40 -3.12
CA LYS A 223 22.31 -15.23 -4.12
C LYS A 223 22.89 -16.48 -3.45
N ASP A 224 23.67 -16.31 -2.39
CA ASP A 224 24.36 -17.38 -1.67
C ASP A 224 23.39 -18.46 -1.17
N ALA A 225 22.28 -18.06 -0.55
CA ALA A 225 21.19 -18.97 -0.14
C ALA A 225 20.71 -19.88 -1.28
N GLY A 226 20.56 -19.34 -2.50
CA GLY A 226 20.14 -20.13 -3.67
C GLY A 226 21.23 -21.06 -4.20
N CYS A 227 22.51 -20.71 -4.04
CA CYS A 227 23.64 -21.55 -4.44
C CYS A 227 23.91 -22.67 -3.43
N LEU A 228 23.78 -22.41 -2.13
CA LEU A 228 23.94 -23.43 -1.08
C LEU A 228 22.84 -24.49 -1.18
N ARG A 229 21.55 -24.08 -1.19
CA ARG A 229 20.42 -25.01 -1.31
C ARG A 229 20.49 -25.87 -2.59
N LEU A 230 21.02 -25.33 -3.70
CA LEU A 230 21.22 -26.10 -4.94
C LEU A 230 22.37 -27.10 -4.81
N ARG A 231 23.47 -26.74 -4.13
CA ARG A 231 24.60 -27.65 -3.85
C ARG A 231 24.24 -28.76 -2.87
N GLU A 232 23.30 -28.54 -1.95
CA GLU A 232 22.74 -29.55 -1.03
C GLU A 232 21.80 -30.56 -1.72
N HIS A 233 21.50 -30.37 -3.01
CA HIS A 233 20.61 -31.22 -3.81
C HIS A 233 21.28 -31.78 -5.09
N ARG A 234 22.61 -31.69 -5.19
CA ARG A 234 23.45 -32.28 -6.24
C ARG A 234 24.16 -33.53 -5.72
#